data_AF-A0A436EDK6-F1
#
_entry.id   AF-A0A436EDK6-F1
#
_cell.length_a   1.000
_cell.length_b   1.000
_cell.length_c   1.000
_cell.angle_alpha   90.00
_cell.angle_beta   90.00
_cell.angle_gamma   90.00
#
_symmetry.space_group_name_H-M   'P 1'
#
loop_
_entity.id
_entity.type
_entity.pdbx_description
1 polymer ?
#
loop_
_entity_poly.entity_id
_entity_poly.type
_entity_poly.pdbx_seq_one_letter_code
_entity_poly.pdbx_strand_id
1 'polypeptide(L)'
;VQTLSNADMGYAYRHSAAPAGLIFTSAVFEGFAEDRAAIKAAMEAVQNHRETVQPIREKTGGSTFKNPEGTSAWKEIDRAGCRGLMIGGAQMSPMHCNFMINTGTATGYDLEYLGETVRTRVLENSGIRLQWEIKRIGNFRPGHAVQEFLGQLL
;
A
#
# COMPACT_ATOMS: atom_id res chain seq x y z
N VAL A 1 6.32 25.54 17.79
CA VAL A 1 6.92 24.23 17.47
C VAL A 1 6.65 23.32 18.64
N GLN A 2 6.05 22.15 18.41
CA GLN A 2 5.75 21.15 19.43
C GLN A 2 6.66 19.93 19.21
N THR A 3 7.15 19.33 20.28
CA THR A 3 7.87 18.06 20.24
C THR A 3 6.98 16.99 20.86
N LEU A 4 6.76 15.90 20.13
CA LEU A 4 6.05 14.72 20.61
C LEU A 4 7.08 13.65 20.96
N SER A 5 6.97 13.09 22.17
CA SER A 5 7.75 11.90 22.54
C SER A 5 7.24 10.65 21.81
N ASN A 6 8.00 9.56 21.88
CA ASN A 6 7.54 8.27 21.34
C ASN A 6 6.21 7.82 21.97
N ALA A 7 5.98 8.12 23.25
CA ALA A 7 4.71 7.80 23.92
C ALA A 7 3.55 8.67 23.41
N ASP A 8 3.79 9.97 23.18
CA ASP A 8 2.78 10.90 22.66
C ASP A 8 2.34 10.56 21.24
N MET A 9 3.22 9.92 20.46
CA MET A 9 2.90 9.49 19.10
C MET A 9 1.85 8.38 19.04
N GLY A 10 1.61 7.64 20.14
CA GLY A 10 0.55 6.63 20.22
C GLY A 10 0.58 5.63 19.06
N TYR A 11 1.76 5.11 18.72
CA TYR A 11 1.93 4.25 17.56
C TYR A 11 1.16 2.93 17.69
N ALA A 12 0.51 2.53 16.61
CA ALA A 12 -0.03 1.20 16.41
C ALA A 12 0.19 0.78 14.94
N TYR A 13 -0.22 -0.44 14.57
CA TYR A 13 -0.02 -0.92 13.20
C TYR A 13 -0.63 0.04 12.17
N ARG A 14 0.23 0.66 11.35
CA ARG A 14 -0.13 1.67 10.34
C ARG A 14 -0.89 2.87 10.91
N HIS A 15 -0.64 3.23 12.16
CA HIS A 15 -1.34 4.30 12.85
C HIS A 15 -0.41 5.06 13.82
N SER A 16 -0.67 6.36 13.97
CA SER A 16 -0.18 7.19 15.07
C SER A 16 -1.33 8.07 15.55
N ALA A 17 -1.33 8.41 16.85
CA ALA A 17 -2.31 9.29 17.47
C ALA A 17 -1.96 10.79 17.32
N ALA A 18 -0.93 11.10 16.53
CA ALA A 18 -0.51 12.48 16.30
C ALA A 18 -1.65 13.32 15.68
N PRO A 19 -1.89 14.56 16.15
CA PRO A 19 -2.93 15.41 15.60
C PRO A 19 -2.80 15.63 14.09
N ALA A 20 -3.92 15.50 13.36
CA ALA A 20 -3.93 15.53 11.89
C ALA A 20 -3.45 16.85 11.26
N GLY A 21 -3.45 17.96 12.02
CA GLY A 21 -3.01 19.27 11.54
C GLY A 21 -1.51 19.54 11.66
N LEU A 22 -0.72 18.58 12.15
CA LEU A 22 0.72 18.77 12.33
C LEU A 22 1.50 18.58 11.01
N ILE A 23 2.53 19.40 10.85
CA ILE A 23 3.58 19.21 9.84
C ILE A 23 4.84 18.79 10.59
N PHE A 24 5.33 17.58 10.34
CA PHE A 24 6.57 17.10 10.94
C PHE A 24 7.77 17.73 10.24
N THR A 25 8.62 18.42 11.00
CA THR A 25 9.79 19.13 10.48
C THR A 25 11.11 18.45 10.83
N SER A 26 11.12 17.58 11.84
CA SER A 26 12.30 16.81 12.26
C SER A 26 11.86 15.55 13.02
N ALA A 27 12.77 14.57 13.10
CA ALA A 27 12.64 13.40 13.94
C ALA A 27 14.01 13.04 14.53
N VAL A 28 14.02 12.59 15.79
CA VAL A 28 15.21 12.06 16.45
C VAL A 28 14.99 10.56 16.65
N PHE A 29 15.95 9.76 16.20
CA PHE A 29 15.92 8.31 16.34
C PHE A 29 17.02 7.87 17.30
N GLU A 30 16.70 6.87 18.10
CA GLU A 30 17.67 6.19 18.96
C GLU A 30 18.03 4.84 18.32
N GLY A 31 19.32 4.51 18.33
CA GLY A 31 19.85 3.25 17.83
C GLY A 31 20.93 2.71 18.76
N PHE A 32 21.37 1.49 18.50
CA PHE A 32 22.39 0.81 19.31
C PHE A 32 23.71 0.75 18.54
N ALA A 33 24.83 0.87 19.26
CA ALA A 33 26.15 0.70 18.68
C ALA A 33 26.39 -0.78 18.32
N GLU A 34 26.91 -1.03 17.12
CA GLU A 34 27.23 -2.37 16.62
C GLU A 34 28.40 -2.29 15.63
N ASP A 35 28.99 -3.44 15.30
CA ASP A 35 30.05 -3.53 14.32
C ASP A 35 29.59 -3.00 12.95
N ARG A 36 30.43 -2.17 12.33
CA ARG A 36 30.11 -1.50 11.06
C ARG A 36 29.86 -2.51 9.93
N ALA A 37 30.62 -3.61 9.87
CA ALA A 37 30.45 -4.60 8.83
C ALA A 37 29.15 -5.40 9.03
N ALA A 38 28.80 -5.72 10.27
CA ALA A 38 27.52 -6.34 10.61
C ALA A 38 26.33 -5.46 10.19
N ILE A 39 26.32 -4.17 10.55
CA ILE A 39 25.28 -3.22 10.15
C ILE A 39 25.16 -3.15 8.62
N LYS A 40 26.30 -3.03 7.92
CA LYS A 40 26.32 -2.94 6.46
C LYS A 40 25.74 -4.20 5.81
N ALA A 41 26.14 -5.38 6.29
CA ALA A 41 25.63 -6.65 5.78
C ALA A 41 24.11 -6.78 5.98
N ALA A 42 23.59 -6.35 7.14
CA ALA A 42 22.15 -6.34 7.40
C ALA A 42 21.39 -5.40 6.47
N MET A 43 21.92 -4.19 6.22
CA MET A 43 21.33 -3.24 5.27
C MET A 43 21.29 -3.81 3.85
N GLU A 44 22.39 -4.41 3.37
CA GLU A 44 22.48 -5.03 2.05
C GLU A 44 21.53 -6.21 1.92
N ALA A 45 21.39 -7.05 2.95
CA ALA A 45 20.45 -8.16 2.96
C ALA A 45 19.00 -7.69 2.81
N VAL A 46 18.61 -6.63 3.54
CA VAL A 46 17.27 -6.03 3.43
C VAL A 46 17.03 -5.46 2.03
N GLN A 47 18.02 -4.75 1.47
CA GLN A 47 17.90 -4.17 0.14
C GLN A 47 17.76 -5.26 -0.94
N ASN A 48 18.65 -6.25 -0.93
CA ASN A 48 18.64 -7.36 -1.89
C ASN A 48 17.33 -8.14 -1.81
N HIS A 49 16.84 -8.43 -0.60
CA HIS A 49 15.55 -9.10 -0.44
C HIS A 49 14.42 -8.29 -1.09
N ARG A 50 14.34 -6.98 -0.82
CA ARG A 50 13.30 -6.11 -1.40
C ARG A 50 13.38 -6.05 -2.94
N GLU A 51 14.58 -6.00 -3.51
CA GLU A 51 14.78 -6.00 -4.97
C GLU A 51 14.25 -7.27 -5.64
N THR A 52 14.32 -8.41 -4.96
CA THR A 52 13.88 -9.70 -5.51
C THR A 52 12.37 -9.96 -5.40
N VAL A 53 11.69 -9.34 -4.43
CA VAL A 53 10.29 -9.68 -4.10
C VAL A 53 9.30 -8.54 -4.27
N GLN A 54 9.76 -7.30 -4.50
CA GLN A 54 8.91 -6.13 -4.67
C GLN A 54 9.27 -5.35 -5.94
N PRO A 55 8.29 -4.74 -6.63
CA PRO A 55 8.53 -3.93 -7.82
C PRO A 55 9.11 -2.55 -7.46
N ILE A 56 10.27 -2.50 -6.81
CA ILE A 56 10.82 -1.26 -6.24
C ILE A 56 11.34 -0.26 -7.27
N ARG A 57 11.55 -0.71 -8.53
CA ARG A 57 11.97 0.14 -9.66
C ARG A 57 10.78 0.65 -10.48
N GLU A 58 9.58 0.20 -10.15
CA GLU A 58 8.36 0.60 -10.84
C GLU A 58 7.69 1.80 -10.16
N LYS A 59 6.88 2.52 -10.92
CA LYS A 59 6.07 3.63 -10.39
C LYS A 59 4.88 3.07 -9.61
N THR A 60 5.04 2.93 -8.30
CA THR A 60 4.01 2.41 -7.38
C THR A 60 3.78 3.33 -6.19
N GLY A 61 2.61 3.23 -5.55
CA GLY A 61 2.29 3.90 -4.28
C GLY A 61 2.71 3.10 -3.04
N GLY A 62 3.48 2.03 -3.20
CA GLY A 62 3.71 1.02 -2.15
C GLY A 62 2.63 -0.07 -2.15
N SER A 63 2.48 -0.74 -1.00
CA SER A 63 1.40 -1.73 -0.81
C SER A 63 0.04 -1.04 -0.90
N THR A 64 -0.81 -1.52 -1.81
CA THR A 64 -2.11 -0.94 -2.13
C THR A 64 -3.12 -1.15 -1.01
N PHE A 65 -3.16 -2.35 -0.43
CA PHE A 65 -4.11 -2.74 0.61
C PHE A 65 -3.39 -3.22 1.87
N LYS A 66 -4.03 -2.96 3.02
CA LYS A 66 -3.59 -3.49 4.32
C LYS A 66 -3.74 -5.00 4.34
N ASN A 67 -2.88 -5.68 5.08
CA ASN A 67 -3.08 -7.10 5.35
C ASN A 67 -4.34 -7.29 6.21
N PRO A 68 -5.30 -8.12 5.78
CA PRO A 68 -6.41 -8.53 6.63
C PRO A 68 -5.92 -9.44 7.78
N GLU A 69 -6.75 -9.63 8.79
CA GLU A 69 -6.42 -10.53 9.90
C GLU A 69 -6.23 -11.97 9.42
N GLY A 70 -5.20 -12.65 9.92
CA GLY A 70 -4.94 -14.06 9.62
C GLY A 70 -4.37 -14.38 8.23
N THR A 71 -4.25 -13.42 7.32
CA THR A 71 -3.64 -13.63 5.98
C THR A 71 -2.93 -12.37 5.48
N SER A 72 -2.35 -12.43 4.28
CA SER A 72 -1.68 -11.32 3.63
C SER A 72 -2.44 -10.91 2.38
N ALA A 73 -2.60 -9.61 2.15
CA ALA A 73 -3.43 -9.09 1.06
C ALA A 73 -3.01 -9.66 -0.31
N TRP A 74 -1.72 -9.76 -0.58
CA TRP A 74 -1.23 -10.30 -1.85
C TRP A 74 -1.70 -11.74 -2.12
N LYS A 75 -1.80 -12.60 -1.09
CA LYS A 75 -2.28 -13.98 -1.25
C LYS A 75 -3.74 -14.01 -1.66
N GLU A 76 -4.56 -13.18 -1.01
CA GLU A 76 -5.99 -13.11 -1.32
C GLU A 76 -6.24 -12.52 -2.71
N ILE A 77 -5.45 -11.50 -3.09
CA ILE A 77 -5.50 -10.91 -4.43
C ILE A 77 -5.07 -11.93 -5.50
N ASP A 78 -4.02 -12.70 -5.24
CA ASP A 78 -3.55 -13.74 -6.16
C ASP A 78 -4.58 -14.87 -6.32
N ARG A 79 -5.15 -15.35 -5.20
CA ARG A 79 -6.23 -16.35 -5.18
C ARG A 79 -7.46 -15.87 -5.93
N ALA A 80 -7.76 -14.57 -5.89
CA ALA A 80 -8.83 -13.94 -6.67
C ALA A 80 -8.46 -13.70 -8.14
N GLY A 81 -7.34 -14.24 -8.62
CA GLY A 81 -6.92 -14.17 -10.03
C GLY A 81 -6.55 -12.78 -10.49
N CYS A 82 -6.13 -11.90 -9.58
CA CYS A 82 -5.89 -10.48 -9.88
C CYS A 82 -4.41 -10.16 -10.15
N ARG A 83 -3.48 -11.12 -10.06
CA ARG A 83 -2.08 -10.90 -10.43
C ARG A 83 -1.97 -10.54 -11.92
N GLY A 84 -1.27 -9.46 -12.22
CA GLY A 84 -1.13 -8.96 -13.60
C GLY A 84 -2.39 -8.30 -14.17
N LEU A 85 -3.51 -8.24 -13.42
CA LEU A 85 -4.76 -7.63 -13.88
C LEU A 85 -4.53 -6.16 -14.28
N MET A 86 -5.09 -5.77 -15.44
CA MET A 86 -4.94 -4.44 -16.00
C MET A 86 -6.28 -3.76 -16.24
N ILE A 87 -6.33 -2.45 -15.97
CA ILE A 87 -7.43 -1.55 -16.36
C ILE A 87 -6.79 -0.23 -16.81
N GLY A 88 -7.05 0.17 -18.05
CA GLY A 88 -6.39 1.34 -18.65
C GLY A 88 -4.87 1.24 -18.55
N GLY A 89 -4.21 2.27 -18.02
CA GLY A 89 -2.77 2.26 -17.76
C GLY A 89 -2.36 1.68 -16.40
N ALA A 90 -3.29 1.22 -15.56
CA ALA A 90 -3.01 0.64 -14.25
C ALA A 90 -2.87 -0.89 -14.32
N GLN A 91 -1.93 -1.46 -13.56
CA GLN A 91 -1.72 -2.90 -13.49
C GLN A 91 -1.41 -3.37 -12.05
N MET A 92 -1.98 -4.51 -11.64
CA MET A 92 -1.51 -5.22 -10.45
C MET A 92 -0.19 -5.93 -10.77
N SER A 93 0.87 -5.65 -10.00
CA SER A 93 2.20 -6.18 -10.27
C SER A 93 2.21 -7.71 -10.46
N PRO A 94 2.78 -8.22 -11.56
CA PRO A 94 3.01 -9.65 -11.74
C PRO A 94 3.96 -10.24 -10.69
N MET A 95 4.90 -9.43 -10.18
CA MET A 95 5.86 -9.83 -9.16
C MET A 95 5.20 -9.91 -7.78
N HIS A 96 4.54 -8.85 -7.34
CA HIS A 96 3.86 -8.80 -6.04
C HIS A 96 2.52 -8.10 -6.14
N CYS A 97 1.44 -8.87 -6.34
CA CYS A 97 0.10 -8.39 -6.65
C CYS A 97 -0.63 -7.61 -5.53
N ASN A 98 0.08 -7.11 -4.51
CA ASN A 98 -0.41 -6.03 -3.64
C ASN A 98 0.20 -4.67 -3.99
N PHE A 99 0.83 -4.53 -5.14
CA PHE A 99 1.36 -3.27 -5.67
C PHE A 99 0.65 -2.95 -6.98
N MET A 100 0.13 -1.73 -7.09
CA MET A 100 -0.32 -1.19 -8.38
C MET A 100 0.83 -0.46 -9.06
N ILE A 101 1.01 -0.77 -10.35
CA ILE A 101 1.99 -0.18 -11.25
C ILE A 101 1.28 0.79 -12.19
N ASN A 102 1.84 1.99 -12.34
CA ASN A 102 1.53 2.85 -13.46
C ASN A 102 2.42 2.47 -14.65
N THR A 103 1.82 1.91 -15.71
CA THR A 103 2.55 1.46 -16.91
C THR A 103 3.03 2.60 -17.82
N GLY A 104 2.80 3.85 -17.42
CA GLY A 104 3.23 5.06 -18.11
C GLY A 104 2.07 6.04 -18.35
N THR A 105 0.86 5.52 -18.52
CA THR A 105 -0.33 6.30 -18.88
C THR A 105 -1.49 6.17 -17.87
N ALA A 106 -1.26 5.52 -16.72
CA ALA A 106 -2.31 5.31 -15.73
C ALA A 106 -2.86 6.64 -15.20
N THR A 107 -4.18 6.78 -15.22
CA THR A 107 -4.88 7.88 -14.57
C THR A 107 -5.25 7.53 -13.13
N GLY A 108 -5.64 8.53 -12.32
CA GLY A 108 -6.19 8.28 -10.99
C GLY A 108 -7.46 7.42 -11.04
N TYR A 109 -8.28 7.60 -12.08
CA TYR A 109 -9.45 6.76 -12.33
C TYR A 109 -9.06 5.30 -12.57
N ASP A 110 -8.07 5.04 -13.42
CA ASP A 110 -7.62 3.67 -13.72
C ASP A 110 -7.14 2.93 -12.45
N LEU A 111 -6.35 3.61 -11.62
CA LEU A 111 -5.82 3.06 -10.38
C LEU A 111 -6.93 2.78 -9.35
N GLU A 112 -7.86 3.72 -9.16
CA GLU A 112 -8.96 3.52 -8.23
C GLU A 112 -9.94 2.45 -8.71
N TYR A 113 -10.28 2.44 -10.00
CA TYR A 113 -11.16 1.45 -10.59
C TYR A 113 -10.54 0.05 -10.55
N LEU A 114 -9.24 -0.08 -10.84
CA LEU A 114 -8.51 -1.33 -10.65
C LEU A 114 -8.55 -1.80 -9.20
N GLY A 115 -8.30 -0.90 -8.25
CA GLY A 115 -8.32 -1.27 -6.85
C GLY A 115 -9.70 -1.70 -6.34
N GLU A 116 -10.77 -0.99 -6.71
CA GLU A 116 -12.13 -1.42 -6.35
C GLU A 116 -12.52 -2.73 -7.06
N THR A 117 -12.08 -2.95 -8.32
CA THR A 117 -12.26 -4.24 -9.00
C THR A 117 -11.59 -5.39 -8.24
N VAL A 118 -10.35 -5.17 -7.76
CA VAL A 118 -9.63 -6.16 -6.93
C VAL A 118 -10.37 -6.41 -5.62
N ARG A 119 -10.84 -5.35 -4.95
CA ARG A 119 -11.60 -5.47 -3.70
C ARG A 119 -12.90 -6.27 -3.88
N THR A 120 -13.64 -6.03 -4.95
CA THR A 120 -14.85 -6.81 -5.29
C THR A 120 -14.52 -8.28 -5.52
N ARG A 121 -13.52 -8.58 -6.36
CA ARG A 121 -13.14 -9.98 -6.65
C ARG A 121 -12.66 -10.75 -5.42
N VAL A 122 -11.90 -10.09 -4.55
CA VAL A 122 -11.44 -10.72 -3.30
C VAL A 122 -12.61 -10.98 -2.34
N LEU A 123 -13.54 -10.03 -2.25
CA LEU A 123 -14.75 -10.20 -1.47
C LEU A 123 -15.61 -11.36 -2.00
N GLU A 124 -15.84 -11.44 -3.31
CA GLU A 124 -16.60 -12.52 -3.94
C GLU A 124 -15.92 -13.89 -3.78
N ASN A 125 -14.57 -13.93 -3.83
CA ASN A 125 -13.81 -15.18 -3.75
C ASN A 125 -13.70 -15.74 -2.32
N SER A 126 -13.40 -14.90 -1.33
CA SER A 126 -13.07 -15.37 0.03
C SER A 126 -13.89 -14.73 1.15
N GLY A 127 -14.80 -13.79 0.83
CA GLY A 127 -15.54 -13.02 1.82
C GLY A 127 -14.70 -11.95 2.53
N ILE A 128 -13.42 -11.81 2.19
CA ILE A 128 -12.50 -10.89 2.85
C ILE A 128 -12.65 -9.48 2.26
N ARG A 129 -12.85 -8.50 3.14
CA ARG A 129 -12.89 -7.07 2.78
C ARG A 129 -11.50 -6.47 2.87
N LEU A 130 -10.83 -6.30 1.73
CA LEU A 130 -9.58 -5.55 1.68
C LEU A 130 -9.83 -4.07 1.99
N GLN A 131 -8.93 -3.47 2.76
CA GLN A 131 -8.94 -2.03 3.05
C GLN A 131 -7.78 -1.34 2.35
N TRP A 132 -8.05 -0.17 1.75
CA TRP A 132 -7.00 0.68 1.19
C TRP A 132 -5.95 1.04 2.24
N GLU A 133 -4.68 0.87 1.88
CA GLU A 133 -3.53 1.34 2.66
C GLU A 133 -3.06 2.70 2.15
N ILE A 134 -2.96 2.86 0.83
CA ILE A 134 -2.63 4.14 0.21
C ILE A 134 -3.74 5.16 0.44
N LYS A 135 -3.34 6.42 0.66
CA LYS A 135 -4.28 7.55 0.74
C LYS A 135 -4.64 8.00 -0.66
N ARG A 136 -5.93 8.01 -0.95
CA ARG A 136 -6.50 8.55 -2.19
C ARG A 136 -6.94 9.99 -1.91
N ILE A 137 -6.48 10.93 -2.73
CA ILE A 137 -6.69 12.37 -2.53
C ILE A 137 -7.18 13.02 -3.81
N GLY A 138 -7.91 14.13 -3.67
CA GLY A 138 -8.51 14.87 -4.79
C GLY A 138 -9.98 14.54 -4.98
N ASN A 139 -10.56 15.12 -6.04
CA ASN A 139 -11.96 14.94 -6.41
C ASN A 139 -12.05 14.20 -7.75
N PHE A 140 -13.05 13.33 -7.89
CA PHE A 140 -13.36 12.74 -9.17
C PHE A 140 -13.80 13.80 -10.18
N ARG A 141 -13.49 13.56 -11.45
CA ARG A 141 -14.10 14.33 -12.54
C ARG A 141 -15.60 14.01 -12.59
N PRO A 142 -16.45 14.99 -12.96
CA PRO A 142 -17.87 14.72 -13.18
C PRO A 142 -18.08 13.50 -14.11
N GLY A 143 -18.96 12.58 -13.71
CA GLY A 143 -19.26 11.35 -14.45
C GLY A 143 -18.20 10.24 -14.38
N HIS A 144 -17.11 10.42 -13.63
CA HIS A 144 -16.01 9.44 -13.51
C HIS A 144 -15.73 9.10 -12.04
N ALA A 145 -16.79 8.93 -11.25
CA ALA A 145 -16.65 8.48 -9.87
C ALA A 145 -16.49 6.96 -9.81
N VAL A 146 -15.55 6.48 -9.01
CA VAL A 146 -15.41 5.06 -8.71
C VAL A 146 -16.11 4.78 -7.38
N GLN A 147 -17.08 3.87 -7.38
CA GLN A 147 -17.81 3.48 -6.17
C GLN A 147 -17.11 2.33 -5.45
N GLU A 148 -17.26 2.29 -4.12
CA GLU A 148 -16.70 1.20 -3.30
C GLU A 148 -17.34 -0.13 -3.65
N PHE A 149 -16.52 -1.17 -3.83
CA PHE A 149 -16.94 -2.50 -4.32
C PHE A 149 -17.73 -2.45 -5.64
N LEU A 150 -17.55 -1.36 -6.39
CA LEU A 150 -18.27 -1.01 -7.62
C LEU A 150 -19.80 -1.07 -7.51
N GLY A 151 -20.33 -0.69 -6.35
CA GLY A 151 -21.77 -0.43 -6.17
C GLY A 151 -22.62 -1.66 -5.90
N GLN A 152 -22.02 -2.84 -5.71
CA GLN A 152 -22.74 -3.97 -5.11
C GLN A 152 -23.11 -3.60 -3.67
N LEU A 153 -24.41 -3.50 -3.40
CA LEU A 153 -24.92 -3.46 -2.03
C LEU A 153 -24.71 -4.84 -1.40
N LEU A 154 -24.16 -4.85 -0.20
CA LEU A 154 -24.05 -6.05 0.64
C LEU A 154 -25.32 -6.23 1.46
#